data_AF-A0A2K3M5A3-F1
#
_entry.id   AF-A0A2K3M5A3-F1
#
_cell.length_a   1.000
_cell.length_b   1.000
_cell.length_c   1.000
_cell.angle_alpha   90.00
_cell.angle_beta   90.00
_cell.angle_gamma   90.00
#
_symmetry.space_group_name_H-M   'P 1'
#
loop_
_entity.id
_entity.type
_entity.pdbx_description
1 polymer ?
#
loop_
_entity_poly.entity_id
_entity_poly.type
_entity_poly.pdbx_seq_one_letter_code
_entity_poly.pdbx_strand_id
1 'polypeptide(L)'
;MACSIIQTNASSSSSSSSSSSSSMMTPKLKYDVFVSFRGQDTRNNFADHLFAAFQRKGILAFRDDTKIQKGESIAPELLRAIEGSEIFIVIFSKHYASSTWCLRELESILHCSQVSGRRVMPVFYDVDPSDVRHQKG
;
A
#
# COMPACT_ATOMS: atom_id res chain seq x y z
N MET A 1 -1.46 5.14 -27.30
CA MET A 1 -2.75 5.71 -26.87
C MET A 1 -2.62 7.22 -26.84
N ALA A 2 -3.04 7.88 -27.93
CA ALA A 2 -3.09 9.32 -28.01
C ALA A 2 -4.47 9.79 -27.53
N CYS A 3 -4.51 10.79 -26.65
CA CYS A 3 -5.74 11.51 -26.35
C CYS A 3 -5.54 12.95 -26.82
N SER A 4 -6.02 13.23 -28.03
CA SER A 4 -6.10 14.57 -28.61
C SER A 4 -7.37 15.25 -28.09
N ILE A 5 -7.26 16.44 -27.49
CA ILE A 5 -8.43 17.30 -27.24
C ILE A 5 -8.15 18.69 -27.79
N ILE A 6 -8.74 18.91 -28.97
CA ILE A 6 -9.37 20.11 -29.53
C ILE A 6 -8.90 21.47 -28.97
N GLN A 7 -8.31 22.27 -29.85
CA GLN A 7 -8.02 23.69 -29.64
C GLN A 7 -9.17 24.52 -30.24
N THR A 8 -9.98 25.16 -29.41
CA THR A 8 -10.99 26.14 -29.83
C THR A 8 -10.40 27.55 -29.80
N ASN A 9 -10.47 28.26 -30.93
CA ASN A 9 -10.11 29.66 -31.04
C ASN A 9 -11.28 30.52 -30.51
N ALA A 10 -11.04 31.47 -29.60
CA ALA A 10 -12.07 32.40 -29.13
C ALA A 10 -11.53 33.83 -29.09
N SER A 11 -12.25 34.70 -29.81
CA SER A 11 -12.09 36.16 -29.83
C SER A 11 -12.41 36.78 -28.47
N SER A 12 -11.78 37.91 -28.20
CA SER A 12 -11.82 38.73 -26.99
C SER A 12 -13.22 39.04 -26.42
N SER A 13 -13.44 38.71 -25.15
CA SER A 13 -14.22 39.53 -24.19
C SER A 13 -13.96 39.09 -22.74
N SER A 14 -14.06 40.05 -21.82
CA SER A 14 -13.67 40.07 -20.40
C SER A 14 -13.79 38.75 -19.62
N SER A 15 -12.65 38.23 -19.14
CA SER A 15 -12.57 37.06 -18.26
C SER A 15 -12.73 37.45 -16.79
N SER A 16 -13.94 37.30 -16.25
CA SER A 16 -14.10 37.06 -14.81
C SER A 16 -13.63 35.62 -14.52
N SER A 17 -12.43 35.48 -14.00
CA SER A 17 -11.86 34.20 -13.58
C SER A 17 -12.61 33.67 -12.35
N SER A 18 -13.65 32.88 -12.59
CA SER A 18 -14.18 31.98 -11.57
C SER A 18 -13.10 30.93 -11.30
N SER A 19 -12.42 31.07 -10.16
CA SER A 19 -11.52 30.05 -9.64
C SER A 19 -12.35 28.82 -9.27
N SER A 20 -12.56 27.94 -10.24
CA SER A 20 -13.04 26.59 -10.01
C SER A 20 -11.99 25.87 -9.17
N SER A 21 -12.20 25.92 -7.86
CA SER A 21 -11.47 25.12 -6.89
C SER A 21 -11.79 23.68 -7.21
N SER A 22 -10.95 23.02 -8.02
CA SER A 22 -10.95 21.57 -8.13
C SER A 22 -10.57 21.06 -6.75
N SER A 23 -11.58 20.78 -5.91
CA SER A 23 -11.36 19.99 -4.72
C SER A 23 -10.83 18.65 -5.22
N MET A 24 -9.50 18.47 -5.18
CA MET A 24 -8.92 17.15 -5.29
C MET A 24 -9.61 16.33 -4.22
N MET A 25 -10.55 15.48 -4.64
CA MET A 25 -11.17 14.52 -3.75
C MET A 25 -10.03 13.60 -3.34
N THR A 26 -9.40 13.91 -2.21
CA THR A 26 -8.48 12.99 -1.56
C THR A 26 -9.27 11.70 -1.39
N PRO A 27 -8.83 10.57 -1.98
CA PRO A 27 -9.49 9.30 -1.80
C PRO A 27 -9.69 9.10 -0.30
N LYS A 28 -10.94 8.91 0.14
CA LYS A 28 -11.21 8.67 1.57
C LYS A 28 -10.40 7.45 1.98
N LEU A 29 -9.42 7.68 2.84
CA LEU A 29 -8.57 6.64 3.37
C LEU A 29 -9.45 5.68 4.18
N LYS A 30 -9.23 4.39 3.95
CA LYS A 30 -9.97 3.32 4.62
C LYS A 30 -9.21 2.79 5.84
N TYR A 31 -7.88 2.92 5.84
CA TYR A 31 -7.00 2.41 6.89
C TYR A 31 -5.88 3.41 7.16
N ASP A 32 -5.43 3.48 8.41
CA ASP A 32 -4.25 4.26 8.78
C ASP A 32 -2.98 3.53 8.32
N VAL A 33 -2.98 2.20 8.46
CA VAL A 33 -1.81 1.36 8.18
C VAL A 33 -2.21 0.12 7.40
N PHE A 34 -1.46 -0.20 6.35
CA PHE A 34 -1.45 -1.52 5.73
C PHE A 34 -0.24 -2.31 6.25
N VAL A 35 -0.43 -3.56 6.68
CA VAL A 35 0.69 -4.41 7.09
C VAL A 35 0.77 -5.64 6.17
N SER A 36 1.87 -5.76 5.44
CA SER A 36 2.23 -7.00 4.73
C SER A 36 3.22 -7.82 5.56
N PHE A 37 2.94 -9.11 5.71
CA PHE A 37 3.77 -10.02 6.49
C PHE A 37 3.59 -11.46 6.02
N ARG A 38 4.62 -12.29 6.22
CA ARG A 38 4.48 -13.73 6.03
C ARG A 38 3.73 -14.33 7.21
N GLY A 39 2.46 -14.68 6.98
CA GLY A 39 1.64 -15.20 8.07
C GLY A 39 2.13 -16.51 8.69
N GLN A 40 2.89 -17.33 7.96
CA GLN A 40 3.49 -18.55 8.54
C GLN A 40 4.57 -18.23 9.58
N ASP A 41 5.25 -17.09 9.43
CA ASP A 41 6.41 -16.73 10.25
C ASP A 41 5.99 -15.89 11.45
N THR A 42 5.09 -14.92 11.23
CA THR A 42 4.86 -13.85 12.22
C THR A 42 3.45 -13.73 12.77
N ARG A 43 2.47 -14.46 12.22
CA ARG A 43 1.03 -14.27 12.53
C ARG A 43 0.70 -14.41 14.00
N ASN A 44 1.22 -15.44 14.66
CA ASN A 44 0.87 -15.81 16.03
C ASN A 44 1.89 -15.29 17.06
N ASN A 45 2.77 -14.36 16.66
CA ASN A 45 3.80 -13.79 17.53
C ASN A 45 3.87 -12.26 17.32
N PHE A 46 4.95 -11.74 16.74
CA PHE A 46 5.20 -10.34 16.44
C PHE A 46 4.02 -9.62 15.78
N ALA A 47 3.44 -10.17 14.70
CA ALA A 47 2.34 -9.51 14.01
C ALA A 47 1.10 -9.41 14.92
N ASP A 48 0.79 -10.45 15.69
CA ASP A 48 -0.35 -10.42 16.61
C ASP A 48 -0.20 -9.33 17.68
N HIS A 49 1.00 -9.23 18.27
CA HIS A 49 1.32 -8.18 19.23
C HIS A 49 1.26 -6.78 18.62
N LEU A 50 1.72 -6.63 17.36
CA LEU A 50 1.65 -5.38 16.61
C LEU A 50 0.19 -4.96 16.38
N PHE A 51 -0.67 -5.86 15.91
CA PHE A 51 -2.09 -5.57 15.73
C PHE A 51 -2.82 -5.26 17.04
N ALA A 52 -2.51 -5.98 18.11
CA ALA A 52 -3.03 -5.67 19.44
C ALA A 52 -2.58 -4.27 19.91
N ALA A 53 -1.34 -3.86 19.59
CA ALA A 53 -0.85 -2.52 19.90
C ALA A 53 -1.56 -1.44 19.09
N PHE A 54 -1.79 -1.66 17.79
CA PHE A 54 -2.59 -0.75 16.97
C PHE A 54 -3.99 -0.58 17.52
N GLN A 55 -4.67 -1.68 17.87
CA GLN A 55 -6.00 -1.64 18.47
C GLN A 55 -6.03 -0.82 19.77
N ARG A 56 -5.07 -1.05 20.68
CA ARG A 56 -4.95 -0.27 21.93
C ARG A 56 -4.71 1.23 21.69
N LYS A 57 -4.16 1.59 20.54
CA LYS A 57 -3.89 2.99 20.15
C LYS A 57 -4.96 3.58 19.23
N GLY A 58 -6.01 2.83 18.89
CA GLY A 58 -7.04 3.28 17.96
C GLY A 58 -6.55 3.42 16.51
N ILE A 59 -5.45 2.75 16.14
CA ILE A 59 -4.91 2.75 14.79
C ILE A 59 -5.65 1.67 13.98
N LEU A 60 -6.31 2.09 12.91
CA LEU A 60 -7.06 1.22 12.02
C LEU A 60 -6.10 0.57 11.00
N ALA A 61 -5.61 -0.61 11.33
CA ALA A 61 -4.68 -1.36 10.50
C ALA A 61 -5.37 -2.46 9.67
N PHE A 62 -5.08 -2.52 8.37
CA PHE A 62 -5.43 -3.66 7.53
C PHE A 62 -4.44 -4.80 7.79
N ARG A 63 -4.98 -5.96 8.21
CA ARG A 63 -4.23 -7.20 8.41
C ARG A 63 -4.31 -8.02 7.13
N ASP A 64 -3.26 -8.01 6.31
CA ASP A 64 -3.21 -8.99 5.22
C ASP A 64 -2.92 -10.38 5.78
N ASP A 65 -3.98 -11.15 5.99
CA ASP A 65 -3.87 -12.51 6.47
C ASP A 65 -3.69 -13.47 5.28
N THR A 66 -2.43 -13.72 4.90
CA THR A 66 -2.04 -14.64 3.80
C THR A 66 -2.50 -16.11 3.97
N LYS A 67 -3.33 -16.42 4.98
CA LYS A 67 -3.88 -17.75 5.30
C LYS A 67 -5.05 -18.13 4.41
N ILE A 68 -5.75 -17.15 3.86
CA ILE A 68 -6.84 -17.41 2.92
C ILE A 68 -6.18 -17.70 1.59
N GLN A 69 -6.40 -18.89 1.03
CA GLN A 69 -6.01 -19.25 -0.33
C GLN A 69 -6.74 -18.32 -1.31
N LYS A 70 -6.20 -17.12 -1.48
CA LYS A 70 -6.55 -16.22 -2.57
C LYS A 70 -5.96 -16.87 -3.82
N GLY A 71 -6.77 -17.03 -4.86
CA GLY A 71 -6.36 -17.69 -6.10
C GLY A 71 -5.22 -16.96 -6.82
N GLU A 72 -5.06 -17.18 -8.12
CA GLU A 72 -3.93 -16.64 -8.88
C GLU A 72 -3.88 -15.10 -9.02
N SER A 73 -4.91 -14.37 -8.59
CA SER A 73 -5.00 -12.91 -8.73
C SER A 73 -5.10 -12.20 -7.38
N ILE A 74 -4.50 -11.01 -7.28
CA ILE A 74 -4.62 -10.12 -6.12
C ILE A 74 -6.11 -9.79 -5.93
N ALA A 75 -6.67 -10.11 -4.77
CA ALA A 75 -8.07 -9.86 -4.49
C ALA A 75 -8.37 -8.34 -4.64
N PRO A 76 -9.44 -7.92 -5.33
CA PRO A 76 -9.78 -6.49 -5.48
C PRO A 76 -9.90 -5.74 -4.15
N GLU A 77 -10.27 -6.43 -3.08
CA GLU A 77 -10.28 -5.88 -1.72
C GLU A 77 -8.88 -5.50 -1.21
N LEU A 78 -7.87 -6.32 -1.53
CA LEU A 78 -6.49 -6.09 -1.14
C LEU A 78 -5.93 -4.85 -1.84
N LEU A 79 -6.16 -4.70 -3.15
CA LEU A 79 -5.77 -3.49 -3.89
C LEU A 79 -6.44 -2.23 -3.30
N ARG A 80 -7.74 -2.29 -3.02
CA ARG A 80 -8.45 -1.19 -2.36
C ARG A 80 -7.91 -0.87 -0.97
N ALA A 81 -7.45 -1.88 -0.23
CA ALA A 81 -6.82 -1.66 1.07
C ALA A 81 -5.46 -0.96 0.91
N ILE A 82 -4.64 -1.38 -0.05
CA ILE A 82 -3.36 -0.73 -0.36
C ILE A 82 -3.58 0.73 -0.78
N GLU A 83 -4.45 0.96 -1.76
CA GLU A 83 -4.80 2.30 -2.25
C GLU A 83 -5.49 3.17 -1.19
N GLY A 84 -6.15 2.55 -0.22
CA GLY A 84 -6.85 3.21 0.88
C GLY A 84 -6.03 3.43 2.15
N SER A 85 -4.76 3.02 2.21
CA SER A 85 -3.94 3.10 3.43
C SER A 85 -2.95 4.26 3.42
N GLU A 86 -2.74 4.96 4.54
CA GLU A 86 -1.79 6.09 4.64
C GLU A 86 -0.32 5.66 4.72
N ILE A 87 -0.04 4.61 5.51
CA ILE A 87 1.30 4.08 5.75
C ILE A 87 1.33 2.59 5.41
N PHE A 88 2.43 2.14 4.83
CA PHE A 88 2.69 0.72 4.59
C PHE A 88 3.77 0.22 5.55
N ILE A 89 3.51 -0.89 6.24
CA ILE A 89 4.51 -1.62 7.02
C ILE A 89 4.75 -2.96 6.34
N VAL A 90 6.01 -3.27 6.04
CA VAL A 90 6.42 -4.54 5.45
C VAL A 90 7.31 -5.28 6.45
N ILE A 91 6.82 -6.40 6.97
CA ILE A 91 7.54 -7.24 7.92
C ILE A 91 8.29 -8.32 7.14
N PHE A 92 9.56 -8.06 6.84
CA PHE A 92 10.46 -9.04 6.25
C PHE A 92 10.85 -10.09 7.29
N SER A 93 10.54 -11.34 6.99
CA SER A 93 10.92 -12.52 7.78
C SER A 93 11.61 -13.53 6.87
N LYS A 94 12.20 -14.57 7.48
CA LYS A 94 13.02 -15.57 6.77
C LYS A 94 12.35 -16.16 5.53
N HIS A 95 11.04 -16.41 5.55
CA HIS A 95 10.31 -17.02 4.45
C HIS A 95 9.36 -16.07 3.73
N TYR A 96 9.55 -14.76 3.88
CA TYR A 96 8.73 -13.75 3.19
C TYR A 96 8.81 -13.92 1.67
N ALA A 97 10.03 -13.95 1.12
CA ALA A 97 10.26 -14.07 -0.32
C ALA A 97 9.92 -15.46 -0.88
N SER A 98 9.72 -16.47 -0.04
CA SER A 98 9.25 -17.79 -0.48
C SER A 98 7.77 -17.78 -0.89
N SER A 99 7.04 -16.71 -0.58
CA SER A 99 5.63 -16.55 -0.96
C SER A 99 5.50 -15.59 -2.14
N THR A 100 5.13 -16.13 -3.31
CA THR A 100 4.78 -15.32 -4.48
C THR A 100 3.70 -14.28 -4.17
N TRP A 101 2.78 -14.62 -3.26
CA TRP A 101 1.76 -13.70 -2.76
C TRP A 101 2.37 -12.49 -2.03
N CYS A 102 3.24 -12.72 -1.03
CA CYS A 102 3.93 -11.64 -0.32
C CYS A 102 4.76 -10.73 -1.26
N LEU A 103 5.34 -11.30 -2.32
CA LEU A 103 6.09 -10.53 -3.32
C LEU A 103 5.19 -9.67 -4.23
N ARG A 104 4.03 -10.19 -4.65
CA ARG A 104 3.04 -9.42 -5.43
C ARG A 104 2.42 -8.28 -4.62
N GLU A 105 2.22 -8.49 -3.32
CA GLU A 105 1.82 -7.43 -2.41
C GLU A 105 2.88 -6.35 -2.29
N LEU A 106 4.15 -6.76 -2.09
CA LEU A 106 5.26 -5.83 -2.02
C LEU A 106 5.36 -4.98 -3.29
N GLU A 107 5.24 -5.60 -4.47
CA GLU A 107 5.18 -4.88 -5.75
C GLU A 107 4.04 -3.84 -5.78
N SER A 108 2.83 -4.23 -5.37
CA SER A 108 1.67 -3.34 -5.35
C SER A 108 1.84 -2.17 -4.36
N ILE A 109 2.42 -2.44 -3.19
CA ILE A 109 2.74 -1.42 -2.17
C ILE A 109 3.77 -0.44 -2.71
N LEU A 110 4.85 -0.93 -3.33
CA LEU A 110 5.91 -0.08 -3.87
C LEU A 110 5.39 0.79 -5.03
N HIS A 111 4.58 0.21 -5.91
CA HIS A 111 3.91 0.97 -6.97
C HIS A 111 3.00 2.06 -6.39
N CYS A 112 2.15 1.72 -5.41
CA CYS A 112 1.27 2.69 -4.77
C CYS A 112 2.06 3.79 -4.05
N SER A 113 3.11 3.45 -3.33
CA SER A 113 4.01 4.40 -2.66
C SER A 113 4.68 5.35 -3.65
N GLN A 114 5.15 4.83 -4.80
CA GLN A 114 5.77 5.64 -5.84
C GLN A 114 4.77 6.64 -6.46
N VAL A 115 3.52 6.23 -6.69
CA VAL A 115 2.48 7.08 -7.29
C VAL A 115 1.89 8.08 -6.29
N SER A 116 1.67 7.68 -5.04
CA SER A 116 0.97 8.49 -4.03
C SER A 116 1.88 9.26 -3.07
N GLY A 117 3.19 8.96 -3.06
CA GLY A 117 4.14 9.54 -2.10
C GLY A 117 4.02 9.02 -0.66
N ARG A 118 3.16 8.01 -0.43
CA ARG A 118 2.93 7.43 0.89
C ARG A 118 4.12 6.60 1.36
N ARG A 119 4.35 6.57 2.67
CA ARG A 119 5.57 6.00 3.27
C ARG A 119 5.49 4.49 3.40
N VAL A 120 6.59 3.81 3.05
CA VAL A 120 6.84 2.39 3.36
C VAL A 120 7.84 2.30 4.52
N MET A 121 7.50 1.53 5.54
CA MET A 121 8.34 1.28 6.73
C MET A 121 8.71 -0.21 6.79
N PRO A 122 9.97 -0.56 6.46
CA PRO A 122 10.42 -1.94 6.58
C PRO A 122 10.69 -2.32 8.04
N VAL A 123 10.28 -3.53 8.42
CA VAL A 123 10.61 -4.18 9.70
C VAL A 123 11.33 -5.48 9.37
N PHE A 124 12.53 -5.67 9.93
CA PHE A 124 13.35 -6.86 9.73
C PHE A 124 13.19 -7.79 10.94
N TYR A 125 12.40 -8.84 10.79
CA TYR A 125 12.11 -9.82 11.83
C TYR A 125 12.99 -11.05 11.66
N ASP A 126 14.01 -11.17 12.53
CA ASP A 126 14.96 -12.29 12.56
C ASP A 126 15.65 -12.52 11.20
N VAL A 127 15.94 -11.43 10.49
CA VAL A 127 16.67 -11.40 9.21
C VAL A 127 17.62 -10.22 9.18
N ASP A 128 18.77 -10.38 8.52
CA ASP A 128 19.68 -9.26 8.27
C ASP A 128 19.10 -8.38 7.14
N PRO A 129 19.02 -7.04 7.30
CA PRO A 129 18.62 -6.15 6.21
C PRO A 129 19.45 -6.30 4.92
N SER A 130 20.72 -6.67 5.04
CA SER A 130 21.61 -6.96 3.92
C SER A 130 21.17 -8.18 3.12
N ASP A 131 20.66 -9.21 3.79
CA ASP A 131 20.16 -10.42 3.13
C ASP A 131 18.90 -10.11 2.34
N VAL A 132 17.99 -9.29 2.89
CA VAL A 132 16.82 -8.79 2.16
C VAL A 132 17.23 -7.95 0.95
N ARG A 133 18.20 -7.03 1.14
CA ARG A 133 18.66 -6.11 0.09
C ARG A 133 19.36 -6.83 -1.07
N HIS A 134 20.12 -7.88 -0.78
CA HIS A 134 20.93 -8.59 -1.78
C HIS A 134 20.38 -9.97 -2.14
N GLN A 135 19.19 -10.32 -1.63
CA GLN A 135 18.51 -11.60 -1.86
C GLN A 135 19.42 -12.79 -1.52
N LYS A 136 20.00 -12.77 -0.32
CA LYS A 136 20.89 -13.81 0.22
C LYS A 136 20.22 -14.53 1.39
N GLY A 137 20.81 -15.67 1.80
CA GLY A 137 20.38 -16.46 2.94
C GLY A 137 19.48 -17.65 2.61
#